data_AF-A0A812Y3V4-F1
#
_entry.id   AF-A0A812Y3V4-F1
#
_cell.length_a   1.000
_cell.length_b   1.000
_cell.length_c   1.000
_cell.angle_alpha   90.00
_cell.angle_beta   90.00
_cell.angle_gamma   90.00
#
_symmetry.space_group_name_H-M   'P 1'
#
loop_
_entity.id
_entity.type
_entity.pdbx_description
1 polymer ?
#
loop_
_entity_poly.entity_id
_entity_poly.type
_entity_poly.pdbx_seq_one_letter_code
_entity_poly.pdbx_strand_id
1 'polypeptide(L)'
;MPLYVVTAGDLGINAQEVEQNLSQVLHLCSEWNALTLIDEADIFLEARSSSELQRNALVCVMLRLLEYHQGILFLTSNRASNIDPAVRSRITVALHYEALSQKGREAVWRNLLQKLPHSQADPSKLARHVLNGRQIKSHFGMKLDLLTCVYAVC
;
A
#
# COMPACT_ATOMS: atom_id res chain seq x y z
N MET A 1 13.93 8.52 -11.23
CA MET A 1 12.47 8.37 -11.40
C MET A 1 11.83 8.65 -10.04
N PRO A 2 11.15 9.81 -9.87
CA PRO A 2 10.46 10.14 -8.62
C PRO A 2 9.21 9.25 -8.42
N LEU A 3 8.80 9.09 -7.16
CA LEU A 3 7.56 8.41 -6.76
C LEU A 3 6.55 9.49 -6.31
N TYR A 4 5.38 9.52 -6.95
CA TYR A 4 4.26 10.37 -6.54
C TYR A 4 3.19 9.50 -5.88
N VAL A 5 2.85 9.81 -4.62
CA VAL A 5 1.85 9.05 -3.85
C VAL A 5 0.56 9.84 -3.76
N VAL A 6 -0.55 9.17 -4.07
CA VAL A 6 -1.91 9.69 -4.00
C VAL A 6 -2.70 8.84 -3.02
N THR A 7 -3.42 9.46 -2.11
CA THR A 7 -4.35 8.79 -1.21
C THR A 7 -5.78 9.06 -1.63
N ALA A 8 -6.73 8.25 -1.12
CA ALA A 8 -8.14 8.49 -1.37
C ALA A 8 -8.63 9.87 -0.90
N GLY A 9 -8.00 10.44 0.14
CA GLY A 9 -8.30 11.79 0.62
C GLY A 9 -7.96 12.89 -0.39
N ASP A 10 -6.97 12.66 -1.26
CA ASP A 10 -6.51 13.65 -2.25
C ASP A 10 -7.42 13.70 -3.50
N LEU A 11 -8.20 12.64 -3.73
CA LEU A 11 -8.99 12.47 -4.96
C LEU A 11 -10.42 12.99 -4.82
N GLY A 12 -10.97 13.05 -3.60
CA GLY A 12 -12.35 13.44 -3.35
C GLY A 12 -13.31 12.25 -3.31
N ILE A 13 -14.60 12.54 -3.17
CA ILE A 13 -15.63 11.53 -2.87
C ILE A 13 -16.64 11.29 -3.99
N ASN A 14 -16.64 12.15 -5.01
CA ASN A 14 -17.53 12.01 -6.17
C ASN A 14 -16.74 11.86 -7.48
N ALA A 15 -17.42 11.34 -8.50
CA ALA A 15 -16.79 11.00 -9.78
C ALA A 15 -16.13 12.19 -10.48
N GLN A 16 -16.70 13.40 -10.33
CA GLN A 16 -16.18 14.59 -10.97
C GLN A 16 -14.88 15.07 -10.31
N GLU A 17 -14.82 15.11 -8.98
CA GLU A 17 -13.61 15.44 -8.23
C GLU A 17 -12.49 14.44 -8.52
N VAL A 18 -12.81 13.15 -8.47
CA VAL A 18 -11.83 12.09 -8.76
C VAL A 18 -11.30 12.22 -10.18
N GLU A 19 -12.16 12.49 -11.16
CA GLU A 19 -11.73 12.71 -12.55
C GLU A 19 -10.75 13.87 -12.67
N GLN A 20 -11.10 15.03 -12.10
CA GLN A 20 -10.28 16.23 -12.17
C GLN A 20 -8.95 16.05 -11.47
N ASN A 21 -8.97 15.60 -10.21
CA ASN A 21 -7.79 15.47 -9.36
C ASN A 21 -6.84 14.39 -9.89
N LEU A 22 -7.38 13.20 -10.20
CA LEU A 22 -6.54 12.10 -10.68
C LEU A 22 -5.99 12.39 -12.09
N SER A 23 -6.76 13.03 -12.97
CA SER A 23 -6.27 13.42 -14.30
C SER A 23 -5.09 14.39 -14.20
N GLN A 24 -5.16 15.39 -13.32
CA GLN A 24 -4.06 16.33 -13.08
C GLN A 24 -2.81 15.63 -12.55
N VAL A 25 -2.96 14.72 -11.58
CA VAL A 25 -1.84 13.97 -11.03
C VAL A 25 -1.21 13.07 -12.10
N LEU A 26 -2.00 12.32 -12.86
CA LEU A 26 -1.48 11.42 -13.90
C LEU A 26 -0.77 12.19 -15.00
N HIS A 27 -1.27 13.37 -15.37
CA HIS A 27 -0.61 14.26 -16.33
C HIS A 27 0.74 14.75 -15.80
N LEU A 28 0.78 15.25 -14.56
CA LEU A 28 2.02 15.70 -13.92
C LEU A 28 3.06 14.56 -13.85
N CYS A 29 2.62 13.36 -13.48
CA CYS A 29 3.51 12.21 -13.40
C CYS A 29 4.04 11.79 -14.77
N SER A 30 3.21 11.86 -15.82
CA SER A 30 3.64 11.61 -17.19
C SER A 30 4.71 12.59 -17.65
N GLU A 31 4.49 13.90 -17.43
CA GLU A 31 5.44 14.96 -17.80
C GLU A 31 6.80 14.80 -17.09
N TRP A 32 6.79 14.36 -15.83
CA TRP A 32 8.00 14.22 -15.03
C TRP A 32 8.61 12.81 -15.09
N ASN A 33 8.05 11.93 -15.93
CA ASN A 33 8.40 10.52 -15.99
C ASN A 33 8.48 9.90 -14.58
N ALA A 34 7.46 10.17 -13.76
CA ALA A 34 7.31 9.75 -12.39
C ALA A 34 6.49 8.45 -12.31
N LEU A 35 6.81 7.63 -11.31
CA LEU A 35 6.00 6.48 -10.95
C LEU A 35 4.86 6.96 -10.06
N THR A 36 3.63 6.60 -10.41
CA THR A 36 2.44 6.98 -9.65
C THR A 36 2.04 5.83 -8.73
N LEU A 37 1.72 6.10 -7.47
CA LEU A 37 1.16 5.14 -6.52
C LEU A 37 -0.18 5.67 -6.02
N ILE A 38 -1.25 4.92 -6.25
CA ILE A 38 -2.56 5.17 -5.63
C ILE A 38 -2.70 4.20 -4.46
N ASP A 39 -2.75 4.75 -3.25
CA ASP A 39 -2.90 4.01 -2.02
C ASP A 39 -4.38 3.76 -1.69
N GLU A 40 -4.72 2.54 -1.25
CA GLU A 40 -6.08 2.12 -0.89
C GLU A 40 -7.11 2.32 -2.01
N ALA A 41 -6.70 1.96 -3.24
CA ALA A 41 -7.49 2.16 -4.44
C ALA A 41 -8.80 1.34 -4.46
N ASP A 42 -8.97 0.34 -3.58
CA ASP A 42 -10.23 -0.41 -3.43
C ASP A 42 -11.43 0.49 -3.14
N ILE A 43 -11.24 1.64 -2.51
CA ILE A 43 -12.32 2.61 -2.25
C ILE A 43 -13.01 3.04 -3.57
N PHE A 44 -12.25 3.19 -4.65
CA PHE A 44 -12.74 3.66 -5.95
C PHE A 44 -13.03 2.52 -6.94
N LEU A 45 -12.41 1.35 -6.72
CA LEU A 45 -12.37 0.26 -7.71
C LEU A 45 -13.27 -0.92 -7.36
N GLU A 46 -13.96 -0.88 -6.23
CA GLU A 46 -14.80 -1.98 -5.78
C GLU A 46 -16.01 -2.19 -6.72
N ALA A 47 -16.39 -3.46 -6.90
CA ALA A 47 -17.33 -3.90 -7.92
C ALA A 47 -18.65 -3.11 -7.96
N ARG A 48 -19.14 -2.94 -9.19
CA ARG A 48 -20.40 -2.25 -9.49
C ARG A 48 -21.61 -2.95 -8.86
N SER A 49 -22.56 -2.18 -8.37
CA SER A 49 -23.86 -2.68 -7.90
C SER A 49 -25.00 -1.98 -8.64
N SER A 50 -26.13 -2.67 -8.86
CA SER A 50 -27.27 -2.11 -9.61
C SER A 50 -27.95 -0.93 -8.90
N SER A 51 -27.74 -0.78 -7.59
CA SER A 51 -28.34 0.26 -6.75
C SER A 51 -27.45 1.49 -6.51
N GLU A 52 -26.16 1.46 -6.89
CA GLU A 52 -25.21 2.51 -6.53
C GLU A 52 -24.65 3.25 -7.76
N LEU A 53 -25.44 4.19 -8.27
CA LEU A 53 -25.07 5.01 -9.43
C LEU A 53 -23.74 5.76 -9.24
N GLN A 54 -23.53 6.38 -8.06
CA GLN A 54 -22.33 7.15 -7.75
C GLN A 54 -21.05 6.30 -7.83
N ARG A 55 -21.13 5.07 -7.32
CA ARG A 55 -20.02 4.14 -7.34
C ARG A 55 -19.72 3.62 -8.74
N ASN A 56 -20.76 3.29 -9.50
CA ASN A 56 -20.59 2.89 -10.89
C ASN A 56 -19.94 4.01 -11.71
N ALA A 57 -20.28 5.28 -11.43
CA ALA A 57 -19.64 6.43 -12.05
C ALA A 57 -18.14 6.52 -11.68
N LEU A 58 -17.77 6.31 -10.41
CA LEU A 58 -16.37 6.27 -9.97
C LEU A 58 -15.58 5.17 -10.69
N VAL A 59 -16.11 3.94 -10.76
CA VAL A 59 -15.46 2.83 -11.47
C VAL A 59 -15.28 3.16 -12.96
N CYS A 60 -16.28 3.77 -13.60
CA CYS A 60 -16.18 4.21 -15.00
C CYS A 60 -15.10 5.28 -15.22
N VAL A 61 -15.00 6.28 -14.33
CA VAL A 61 -13.94 7.30 -14.37
C VAL A 61 -12.57 6.65 -14.20
N MET A 62 -12.41 5.77 -13.21
CA MET A 62 -11.16 5.08 -12.95
C MET A 62 -10.72 4.23 -14.15
N LEU A 63 -11.62 3.42 -14.73
CA LEU A 63 -11.33 2.61 -15.91
C LEU A 63 -10.76 3.44 -17.06
N ARG A 64 -11.37 4.60 -17.30
CA ARG A 64 -10.97 5.54 -18.35
C ARG A 64 -9.60 6.14 -18.07
N LEU A 65 -9.35 6.59 -16.84
CA LEU A 65 -8.05 7.17 -16.46
C LEU A 65 -6.91 6.13 -16.48
N LEU A 66 -7.21 4.89 -16.10
CA LEU A 66 -6.26 3.77 -16.18
C LEU A 66 -5.89 3.41 -17.62
N GLU A 67 -6.80 3.60 -18.59
CA GLU A 67 -6.49 3.38 -20.02
C GLU A 67 -5.61 4.46 -20.62
N TYR A 68 -5.85 5.71 -20.23
CA TYR A 68 -5.16 6.85 -20.82
C TYR A 68 -3.81 7.15 -20.17
N HIS A 69 -3.51 6.56 -19.01
CA HIS A 69 -2.25 6.79 -18.33
C HIS A 69 -1.07 6.22 -19.11
N GLN A 70 -0.17 7.10 -19.55
CA GLN A 70 1.11 6.74 -20.15
C GLN A 70 2.21 6.79 -19.09
N GLY A 71 2.37 5.69 -18.36
CA GLY A 71 3.35 5.62 -17.28
C GLY A 71 3.25 4.35 -16.43
N ILE A 72 4.09 4.27 -15.40
CA ILE A 72 4.04 3.17 -14.43
C ILE A 72 3.14 3.59 -13.27
N LEU A 73 2.03 2.88 -13.13
CA LEU A 73 1.07 3.06 -12.06
C LEU A 73 1.07 1.84 -11.13
N PHE A 74 1.23 2.10 -9.84
CA PHE A 74 1.03 1.14 -8.77
C PHE A 74 -0.28 1.43 -8.06
N LEU A 75 -1.01 0.36 -7.75
CA LEU A 75 -2.22 0.40 -6.94
C LEU A 75 -1.98 -0.48 -5.71
N THR A 76 -2.25 0.03 -4.52
CA THR A 76 -2.37 -0.83 -3.33
C THR A 76 -3.85 -1.06 -3.04
N SER A 77 -4.16 -2.20 -2.45
CA SER A 77 -5.52 -2.54 -2.06
C SER A 77 -5.51 -3.55 -0.92
N ASN A 78 -6.37 -3.34 0.06
CA ASN A 78 -6.62 -4.33 1.11
C ASN A 78 -7.67 -5.36 0.67
N ARG A 79 -8.53 -5.01 -0.30
CA ARG A 79 -9.66 -5.81 -0.78
C ARG A 79 -9.55 -6.14 -2.27
N ALA A 80 -8.40 -6.66 -2.70
CA ALA A 80 -8.15 -6.97 -4.10
C ALA A 80 -9.15 -7.96 -4.73
N SER A 81 -9.81 -8.79 -3.92
CA SER A 81 -10.88 -9.70 -4.34
C SER A 81 -12.15 -8.99 -4.81
N ASN A 82 -12.38 -7.76 -4.34
CA ASN A 82 -13.62 -7.02 -4.59
C ASN A 82 -13.45 -6.00 -5.73
N ILE A 83 -12.27 -5.92 -6.34
CA ILE A 83 -12.00 -5.01 -7.46
C ILE A 83 -12.86 -5.42 -8.67
N ASP A 84 -13.47 -4.44 -9.34
CA ASP A 84 -14.29 -4.66 -10.54
C ASP A 84 -13.50 -5.47 -11.58
N PRO A 85 -14.12 -6.52 -12.17
CA PRO A 85 -13.42 -7.37 -13.14
C PRO A 85 -12.84 -6.62 -14.34
N ALA A 86 -13.46 -5.52 -14.78
CA ALA A 86 -12.94 -4.70 -15.89
C ALA A 86 -11.71 -3.89 -15.48
N VAL A 87 -11.61 -3.50 -14.20
CA VAL A 87 -10.39 -2.87 -13.69
C VAL A 87 -9.29 -3.92 -13.58
N ARG A 88 -9.64 -5.10 -13.07
CA ARG A 88 -8.69 -6.22 -12.91
C ARG A 88 -8.08 -6.65 -14.24
N SER A 89 -8.84 -6.62 -15.34
CA SER A 89 -8.32 -6.95 -16.68
C SER A 89 -7.33 -5.93 -17.24
N ARG A 90 -7.29 -4.70 -16.69
CA ARG A 90 -6.31 -3.65 -17.05
C ARG A 90 -5.02 -3.73 -16.23
N ILE A 91 -4.97 -4.56 -15.18
CA ILE A 91 -3.79 -4.72 -14.33
C ILE A 91 -2.82 -5.70 -15.00
N THR A 92 -1.62 -5.22 -15.35
CA THR A 92 -0.58 -6.04 -15.99
C THR A 92 0.02 -7.07 -15.03
N VAL A 93 0.27 -6.66 -13.77
CA VAL A 93 0.89 -7.50 -12.74
C VAL A 93 0.12 -7.33 -11.44
N ALA A 94 -0.34 -8.44 -10.88
CA ALA A 94 -0.98 -8.49 -9.57
C ALA A 94 -0.06 -9.20 -8.57
N LEU A 95 0.40 -8.46 -7.55
CA LEU A 95 1.20 -9.02 -6.46
C LEU A 95 0.30 -9.29 -5.27
N HIS A 96 0.12 -10.57 -4.92
CA HIS A 96 -0.60 -10.96 -3.72
C HIS A 96 0.37 -11.20 -2.58
N TYR A 97 0.19 -10.46 -1.47
CA TYR A 97 0.99 -10.61 -0.28
C TYR A 97 0.24 -11.46 0.76
N GLU A 98 0.67 -12.69 0.93
CA GLU A 98 0.14 -13.58 1.96
C GLU A 98 0.66 -13.22 3.36
N ALA A 99 -0.02 -13.73 4.38
CA ALA A 99 0.47 -13.65 5.75
C ALA A 99 1.86 -14.30 5.87
N LEU A 100 2.77 -13.67 6.62
CA LEU A 100 4.11 -14.17 6.80
C LEU A 100 4.08 -15.58 7.42
N SER A 101 4.72 -16.55 6.76
CA SER A 101 4.99 -17.86 7.35
C SER A 101 5.91 -17.72 8.57
N GLN A 102 5.99 -18.75 9.41
CA GLN A 102 6.93 -18.73 10.55
C GLN A 102 8.38 -18.46 10.09
N LYS A 103 8.81 -19.10 8.99
CA LYS A 103 10.14 -18.84 8.40
C LYS A 103 10.28 -17.39 7.91
N GLY A 104 9.22 -16.84 7.30
CA GLY A 104 9.18 -15.44 6.88
C GLY A 104 9.30 -14.47 8.07
N ARG A 105 8.55 -14.71 9.15
CA ARG A 105 8.65 -13.92 10.39
C ARG A 105 10.04 -14.02 11.02
N GLU A 106 10.65 -15.20 11.02
CA GLU A 106 12.01 -15.40 11.51
C GLU A 106 13.03 -14.59 10.70
N ALA A 107 12.93 -14.60 9.37
CA ALA A 107 13.79 -13.80 8.51
C ALA A 107 13.62 -12.29 8.77
N VAL A 108 12.38 -11.82 8.93
CA VAL A 108 12.11 -10.42 9.28
C VAL A 108 12.71 -10.06 10.64
N TRP A 109 12.50 -10.88 11.67
CA TRP A 109 13.09 -10.66 12.99
C TRP A 109 14.61 -10.66 12.94
N ARG A 110 15.22 -11.60 12.22
CA ARG A 110 16.68 -11.67 12.04
C ARG A 110 17.22 -10.37 11.42
N ASN A 111 16.60 -9.89 10.35
CA ASN A 111 16.99 -8.66 9.68
C ASN A 111 16.84 -7.41 10.57
N LEU A 112 15.83 -7.39 11.44
CA LEU A 112 15.63 -6.30 12.40
C LEU A 112 16.65 -6.36 13.54
N LEU A 113 16.86 -7.53 14.13
CA LEU A 113 17.80 -7.72 15.25
C LEU A 113 19.25 -7.48 14.85
N GLN A 114 19.61 -7.71 13.58
CA GLN A 114 20.93 -7.33 13.04
C GLN A 114 21.23 -5.82 13.16
N LYS A 115 20.20 -4.97 13.27
CA LYS A 115 20.37 -3.52 13.44
C LYS A 115 20.62 -3.12 14.90
N LEU A 116 20.46 -4.05 15.85
CA LEU A 116 20.71 -3.80 17.27
C LEU A 116 22.09 -4.37 17.64
N PRO A 117 23.06 -3.53 18.04
CA PRO A 117 24.30 -4.04 18.61
C PRO A 117 23.98 -4.84 19.89
N HIS A 118 24.56 -6.04 20.00
CA HIS A 118 24.44 -6.94 21.16
C HIS A 118 23.05 -7.52 21.46
N SER A 119 22.14 -7.59 20.48
CA SER A 119 20.87 -8.32 20.68
C SER A 119 21.11 -9.82 20.92
N GLN A 120 20.78 -10.31 22.12
CA GLN A 120 20.75 -11.74 22.45
C GLN A 120 19.38 -12.39 22.16
N ALA A 121 18.44 -11.65 21.56
CA ALA A 121 17.12 -12.17 21.25
C ALA A 121 17.19 -13.23 20.14
N ASP A 122 16.52 -14.37 20.36
CA ASP A 122 16.46 -15.46 19.40
C ASP A 122 15.31 -15.22 18.38
N PRO A 123 15.61 -15.01 17.08
CA PRO A 123 14.60 -14.81 16.05
C PRO A 123 13.60 -15.97 15.96
N SER A 124 14.05 -17.20 16.23
CA SER A 124 13.24 -18.42 16.13
C SER A 124 12.14 -18.46 17.18
N LYS A 125 12.41 -17.94 18.38
CA LYS A 125 11.42 -17.81 19.46
C LYS A 125 10.39 -16.73 19.12
N LEU A 126 10.85 -15.57 18.64
CA LEU A 126 9.97 -14.45 18.27
C LEU A 126 9.05 -14.79 17.09
N ALA A 127 9.53 -15.60 16.14
CA ALA A 127 8.76 -16.03 14.97
C ALA A 127 7.56 -16.94 15.28
N ARG A 128 7.52 -17.55 16.48
CA ARG A 128 6.38 -18.38 16.93
C ARG A 128 5.10 -17.58 17.08
N HIS A 129 5.20 -16.29 17.39
CA HIS A 129 4.06 -15.40 17.46
C HIS A 129 3.58 -15.06 16.05
N VAL A 130 2.27 -15.24 15.80
CA VAL A 130 1.64 -14.91 14.52
C VAL A 130 1.45 -13.40 14.45
N LEU A 131 2.46 -12.71 13.92
CA LEU A 131 2.50 -11.26 13.77
C LEU A 131 2.69 -10.88 12.31
N ASN A 132 2.03 -9.81 11.87
CA ASN A 132 2.27 -9.20 10.57
C ASN A 132 3.50 -8.27 10.61
N GLY A 133 3.97 -7.84 9.44
CA GLY A 133 5.17 -6.99 9.33
C GLY A 133 5.06 -5.66 10.11
N ARG A 134 3.87 -5.01 10.12
CA ARG A 134 3.64 -3.77 10.89
C ARG A 134 3.76 -4.01 12.39
N GLN A 135 3.15 -5.09 12.89
CA GLN A 135 3.22 -5.49 14.29
C GLN A 135 4.66 -5.83 14.69
N ILE A 136 5.38 -6.61 13.88
CA ILE A 136 6.79 -6.93 14.13
C ILE A 136 7.62 -5.64 14.25
N LYS A 137 7.46 -4.69 13.32
CA LYS A 137 8.16 -3.39 13.34
C LYS A 137 7.80 -2.57 14.59
N SER A 138 6.52 -2.52 14.97
CA SER A 138 6.06 -1.81 16.17
C SER A 138 6.64 -2.40 17.45
N HIS A 139 6.65 -3.73 17.59
CA HIS A 139 7.27 -4.43 18.73
C HIS A 139 8.79 -4.23 18.78
N PHE A 140 9.44 -4.18 17.62
CA PHE A 140 10.86 -3.88 17.52
C PHE A 140 11.16 -2.43 17.95
N GLY A 141 10.37 -1.46 17.47
CA GLY A 141 10.50 -0.04 17.80
C GLY A 141 10.38 0.25 19.30
N MET A 142 9.37 -0.33 19.97
CA MET A 142 9.19 -0.14 21.42
C MET A 142 10.42 -0.56 22.25
N LYS A 143 11.14 -1.62 21.84
CA LYS A 143 12.39 -2.03 22.51
C LYS A 143 13.55 -1.09 22.23
N LEU A 144 13.61 -0.50 21.04
CA LEU A 144 14.62 0.48 20.67
C LEU A 144 14.41 1.79 21.44
N ASP A 145 13.17 2.24 21.62
CA ASP A 145 12.86 3.48 22.35
C ASP A 145 13.23 3.37 23.84
N LEU A 146 12.99 2.21 24.47
CA LEU A 146 13.44 1.94 25.84
C LEU A 146 14.97 1.94 25.97
N LEU A 147 15.70 1.38 25.00
CA LEU A 147 17.16 1.41 24.99
C LEU A 147 17.69 2.82 24.72
N THR A 148 17.10 3.57 23.80
CA THR A 148 17.51 4.93 23.44
C THR A 148 17.26 5.91 24.58
N CYS A 149 16.15 5.77 25.33
CA CYS A 149 15.91 6.55 26.55
C CYS A 149 16.92 6.25 27.66
N VAL A 150 17.39 5.01 27.81
CA VAL A 150 18.42 4.66 28.81
C VAL A 150 19.79 5.25 28.44
N TYR A 151 20.12 5.36 27.15
CA TYR A 151 21.36 5.99 26.70
C TYR A 151 21.31 7.52 26.58
N ALA A 152 20.13 8.15 26.51
CA ALA A 152 19.98 9.61 26.46
C ALA A 152 19.87 10.26 27.86
N VAL A 153 19.75 9.47 28.92
CA VAL A 153 19.69 9.94 30.33
C VAL A 153 20.99 9.65 31.10
N CYS A 154 22.02 9.11 30.44
CA CYS A 154 23.36 8.95 30.99
C CYS A 154 24.34 9.97 30.38
#